data_AF-A0A7L7VSQ9-F1
#
_entry.id   AF-A0A7L7VSQ9-F1
#
_cell.length_a   1.000
_cell.length_b   1.000
_cell.length_c   1.000
_cell.angle_alpha   90.00
_cell.angle_beta   90.00
_cell.angle_gamma   90.00
#
_symmetry.space_group_name_H-M   'P 1'
#
loop_
_entity.id
_entity.type
_entity.pdbx_description
1 polymer ?
#
loop_
_entity_poly.entity_id
_entity_poly.type
_entity_poly.pdbx_seq_one_letter_code
_entity_poly.pdbx_strand_id
1 'polypeptide(L)' 'MDKVQGLSKGQIIQTGPQDLALRLQPAPGAEPARVFEAARSEIAAVLAGHGLGHVTLTRDPSPPRLTPGGKHRTVIPLPP' A
#
# COMPACT_ATOMS: atom_id res chain seq x y z
N MET A 1 6.87 2.37 -4.63
CA MET A 1 6.63 0.95 -4.26
C MET A 1 7.52 -0.01 -5.04
N ASP A 2 7.96 0.35 -6.25
CA ASP A 2 8.79 -0.51 -7.12
C ASP A 2 10.18 -0.86 -6.54
N LYS A 3 10.60 -0.14 -5.50
CA LYS A 3 11.85 -0.39 -4.75
C LYS A 3 11.70 -1.47 -3.66
N VAL A 4 10.48 -1.89 -3.34
CA VAL A 4 10.22 -2.88 -2.28
C VAL A 4 10.51 -4.27 -2.82
N GLN A 5 11.64 -4.85 -2.42
CA GLN A 5 12.00 -6.21 -2.80
C GLN A 5 10.95 -7.22 -2.30
N GLY A 6 10.62 -8.20 -3.15
CA GLY A 6 9.64 -9.23 -2.81
C GLY A 6 8.18 -8.78 -2.89
N LEU A 7 7.90 -7.55 -3.35
CA LEU A 7 6.54 -7.10 -3.66
C LEU A 7 6.21 -7.33 -5.15
N SER A 8 5.19 -8.12 -5.45
CA SER A 8 4.69 -8.26 -6.82
C SER A 8 3.64 -7.22 -7.18
N LYS A 9 2.69 -6.93 -6.27
CA LYS A 9 1.68 -5.89 -6.45
C LYS A 9 1.34 -5.22 -5.12
N GLY A 10 1.16 -3.91 -5.15
CA GLY A 10 0.71 -3.11 -4.03
C GLY A 10 -0.52 -2.28 -4.39
N GLN A 11 -1.39 -2.04 -3.41
CA GLN A 11 -2.53 -1.16 -3.55
C GLN A 11 -2.78 -0.42 -2.23
N ILE A 12 -2.69 0.90 -2.28
CA ILE A 12 -2.97 1.82 -1.18
C ILE A 12 -4.44 2.23 -1.28
N ILE A 13 -5.16 2.15 -0.17
CA ILE A 13 -6.56 2.51 -0.06
C ILE A 13 -6.66 3.60 0.99
N GLN A 14 -7.28 4.71 0.65
CA GLN A 14 -7.62 5.72 1.63
C GLN A 14 -8.93 5.31 2.32
N THR A 15 -8.84 5.05 3.62
CA THR A 15 -9.96 4.61 4.46
C THR A 15 -10.53 5.75 5.31
N GLY A 16 -9.79 6.86 5.40
CA GLY A 16 -10.19 8.09 6.07
C GLY A 16 -9.30 9.26 5.62
N PRO A 17 -9.58 10.49 6.08
CA PRO A 17 -8.77 11.66 5.72
C PRO A 17 -7.29 11.52 6.06
N GLN A 18 -6.97 10.80 7.15
CA GLN A 18 -5.60 10.58 7.65
C GLN A 18 -5.26 9.09 7.76
N ASP A 19 -6.07 8.22 7.17
CA ASP A 19 -5.95 6.77 7.32
C ASP A 19 -5.81 6.10 5.95
N LEU A 20 -4.73 5.33 5.82
CA LEU A 20 -4.44 4.50 4.68
C LEU A 20 -4.37 3.03 5.10
N ALA A 21 -4.81 2.16 4.21
CA ALA A 21 -4.60 0.72 4.28
C ALA A 21 -3.80 0.25 3.07
N LEU A 22 -2.84 -0.64 3.28
CA LEU A 22 -2.04 -1.25 2.21
C LEU A 22 -2.43 -2.71 2.04
N ARG A 23 -2.90 -3.04 0.84
CA ARG A 23 -2.98 -4.41 0.32
C ARG A 23 -1.72 -4.75 -0.46
N LEU A 24 -1.23 -5.97 -0.30
CA LEU A 24 -0.04 -6.43 -0.99
C LEU A 24 -0.18 -7.87 -1.47
N GLN A 25 0.48 -8.14 -2.58
CA GLN A 25 0.74 -9.48 -3.09
C GLN A 25 2.26 -9.67 -3.09
N PRO A 26 2.82 -10.48 -2.19
CA PRO A 26 4.23 -10.80 -2.17
C PRO A 26 4.60 -11.66 -3.40
N ALA A 27 5.86 -11.58 -3.81
CA ALA A 27 6.43 -12.50 -4.77
C ALA A 27 6.51 -13.92 -4.16
N PRO A 28 6.52 -14.98 -5.00
CA PRO A 28 6.73 -16.34 -4.52
C PRO A 28 7.99 -16.45 -3.64
N GLY A 29 7.85 -17.04 -2.45
CA GLY A 29 8.94 -17.18 -1.48
C GLY A 29 9.24 -15.94 -0.62
N ALA A 30 8.59 -14.80 -0.87
CA ALA A 30 8.74 -13.62 -0.02
C ALA A 30 7.87 -13.73 1.25
N GLU A 31 8.41 -13.31 2.39
CA GLU A 31 7.69 -13.30 3.65
C GLU A 31 6.76 -12.07 3.73
N PRO A 32 5.43 -12.24 3.87
CA PRO A 32 4.48 -11.15 3.74
C PRO A 32 4.65 -10.01 4.77
N ALA A 33 5.02 -10.31 6.02
CA ALA A 33 5.18 -9.29 7.05
C ALA A 33 6.41 -8.40 6.79
N ARG A 34 7.53 -8.98 6.37
CA ARG A 34 8.73 -8.24 5.96
C ARG A 34 8.48 -7.35 4.75
N VAL A 35 7.76 -7.86 3.75
CA VAL A 35 7.35 -7.06 2.57
C VAL A 35 6.44 -5.91 2.99
N PHE A 36 5.50 -6.15 3.92
CA PHE A 36 4.65 -5.11 4.47
C PHE A 36 5.45 -4.01 5.18
N GLU A 37 6.34 -4.37 6.12
CA GLU A 37 7.13 -3.38 6.88
C GLU A 37 8.05 -2.56 5.97
N ALA A 38 8.68 -3.20 4.98
CA ALA A 38 9.49 -2.50 3.99
C ALA A 38 8.66 -1.49 3.17
N ALA A 39 7.49 -1.92 2.67
CA ALA A 39 6.58 -1.03 1.94
C ALA A 39 6.05 0.11 2.82
N ARG A 40 5.71 -0.20 4.08
CA ARG A 40 5.21 0.77 5.07
C ARG A 40 6.26 1.84 5.36
N SER A 41 7.52 1.45 5.56
CA SER A 41 8.63 2.39 5.79
C SER A 41 8.85 3.32 4.60
N GLU A 42 8.88 2.78 3.38
CA GLU A 42 9.06 3.57 2.15
C GLU A 42 7.92 4.59 1.95
N ILE A 43 6.66 4.15 2.15
CA ILE A 43 5.49 5.04 2.02
C ILE A 43 5.51 6.10 3.12
N ALA A 44 5.81 5.73 4.37
CA ALA A 44 5.88 6.67 5.49
C ALA A 44 6.95 7.75 5.25
N ALA A 45 8.11 7.40 4.69
CA ALA A 45 9.15 8.35 4.35
C ALA A 45 8.69 9.36 3.29
N VAL A 46 7.98 8.90 2.24
CA VAL A 46 7.41 9.79 1.22
C VAL A 46 6.35 10.71 1.84
N LEU A 47 5.43 10.18 2.64
CA LEU A 47 4.40 10.99 3.31
C LEU A 47 5.02 12.04 4.23
N ALA A 48 6.02 11.67 5.03
CA ALA A 48 6.74 12.60 5.90
C ALA A 48 7.43 13.71 5.10
N GLY A 49 8.07 13.38 3.97
CA GLY A 49 8.69 14.36 3.07
C GLY A 49 7.71 15.39 2.48
N HIS A 50 6.41 15.07 2.47
CA HIS A 50 5.34 15.97 2.05
C HIS A 50 4.57 16.61 3.23
N GLY A 51 5.07 16.50 4.47
CA GLY A 51 4.41 17.05 5.66
C GLY A 51 3.21 16.23 6.17
N LEU A 52 3.01 15.02 5.63
CA LEU A 52 1.91 14.10 5.95
C LEU A 52 2.35 12.99 6.91
N GLY A 53 3.35 13.24 7.75
CA GLY A 53 3.86 12.23 8.72
C GLY A 53 2.85 11.80 9.79
N HIS A 54 1.72 12.49 9.89
CA HIS A 54 0.60 12.16 10.78
C HIS A 54 -0.38 11.12 10.17
N VAL A 55 -0.22 10.77 8.89
CA VAL A 55 -1.08 9.79 8.22
C VAL A 55 -0.74 8.38 8.71
N THR A 56 -1.75 7.64 9.15
CA THR A 56 -1.60 6.25 9.60
C THR A 56 -1.65 5.30 8.41
N LEU A 57 -0.73 4.33 8.36
CA LEU A 57 -0.73 3.25 7.37
C LEU A 57 -0.82 1.88 8.05
N THR A 58 -1.91 1.17 7.77
CA THR A 58 -2.18 -0.18 8.29
C THR A 58 -2.13 -1.26 7.20
N ARG A 59 -2.07 -2.53 7.60
CA ARG A 59 -2.14 -3.67 6.67
C ARG A 59 -3.59 -4.09 6.46
N ASP A 60 -4.03 -4.17 5.21
CA ASP A 60 -5.25 -4.90 4.83
C ASP A 60 -4.84 -6.29 4.33
N PRO A 61 -5.34 -7.40 4.93
CA PRO A 61 -4.95 -8.76 4.55
C PRO A 61 -5.51 -9.19 3.18
N SER A 62 -6.44 -8.44 2.60
CA SER A 62 -7.00 -8.74 1.29
C SER A 62 -5.95 -8.55 0.17
N PRO A 63 -6.00 -9.36 -0.90
CA PRO A 63 -5.14 -9.13 -2.06
C PRO A 63 -5.54 -7.84 -2.79
N PRO A 64 -4.61 -7.22 -3.54
CA PRO A 64 -4.93 -6.10 -4.42
C PRO A 64 -6.06 -6.43 -5.41
N ARG A 65 -6.99 -5.50 -5.61
CA ARG A 65 -8.16 -5.70 -6.48
C ARG A 65 -7.98 -5.02 -7.84
N LEU A 66 -8.50 -5.67 -8.88
CA LEU A 66 -8.66 -5.09 -10.21
C LEU A 66 -9.94 -4.25 -10.28
N THR A 67 -9.96 -3.24 -11.14
CA THR A 67 -11.17 -2.51 -11.48
C THR A 67 -12.12 -3.39 -12.32
N PRO A 68 -13.40 -3.00 -12.51
CA PRO A 68 -14.31 -3.73 -13.40
C PRO A 68 -13.77 -3.94 -14.82
N GLY A 69 -12.92 -3.02 -15.31
CA GLY A 69 -12.22 -3.16 -16.61
C GLY A 69 -10.92 -3.95 -16.56
N GLY A 70 -10.65 -4.68 -15.47
CA GLY A 70 -9.45 -5.51 -15.29
C GLY A 70 -8.16 -4.74 -14.99
N LYS A 71 -8.20 -3.40 -14.88
CA LYS A 71 -7.00 -2.59 -14.63
C LYS A 71 -6.61 -2.61 -13.16
N HIS A 72 -5.31 -2.66 -12.87
CA HIS A 72 -4.79 -2.46 -11.52
C HIS A 72 -4.66 -0.96 -11.24
N ARG A 73 -5.21 -0.48 -10.13
CA ARG A 73 -5.03 0.90 -9.67
C ARG A 73 -4.28 0.88 -8.34
N THR A 74 -3.11 1.52 -8.32
CA THR A 74 -2.21 1.52 -7.16
C THR A 74 -2.77 2.34 -5.99
N VAL A 75 -3.53 3.40 -6.25
CA VAL A 75 -4.13 4.25 -5.21
C VAL A 75 -5.63 4.34 -5.41
N ILE A 76 -6.39 3.87 -4.41
CA ILE A 76 -7.85 3.97 -4.34
C ILE A 76 -8.21 5.10 -3.36
N PRO A 77 -8.70 6.25 -3.83
CA PRO A 77 -9.06 7.36 -2.95
C PRO A 77 -10.36 7.07 -2.19
N LEU A 78 -10.56 7.80 -1.10
CA LEU A 78 -11.85 7.85 -0.43
C LEU A 78 -12.85 8.53 -1.38
N PRO A 79 -14.03 7.95 -1.63
CA PRO A 79 -15.10 8.63 -2.36
C PRO A 79 -15.46 9.96 -1.68
N PRO A 80 -15.94 10.96 -2.45
CA PRO A 80 -16.39 12.24 -1.90
C PRO A 80 -17.61 12.10 -0.98
#